data_AF-A0A1Y1MU27-F1
#
_entry.id   AF-A0A1Y1MU27-F1
#
_cell.length_a   1.000
_cell.length_b   1.000
_cell.length_c   1.000
_cell.angle_alpha   90.00
_cell.angle_beta   90.00
_cell.angle_gamma   90.00
#
_symmetry.space_group_name_H-M   'P 1'
#
loop_
_entity.id
_entity.type
_entity.pdbx_description
1 polymer ?
#
loop_
_entity_poly.entity_id
_entity_poly.type
_entity_poly.pdbx_seq_one_letter_code
_entity_poly.pdbx_strand_id
1 'polypeptide(L)'
;VSLRYWCQYKLNTDPAWAKMKVLISDATVPGEGEHKIMSFVRSQRASPEYDPNTRHVIYGLDADLIMLGLATHEPHFRVLREDVFFQEGRARTCQLCGQKGHEARNCRGEAKEKADDIHDQPGNVTLKPFIWLHVSVLREYLAAELAVPGLPFRFDLERAIDDWVFMCCFVGNDFLPHLPALEIREHGIDTLTTIWRNNLPTMGGYVTKDG
;
A
#
# COMPACT_ATOMS: atom_id res chain seq x y z
N VAL A 1 23.10 -5.44 14.76
CA VAL A 1 24.30 -6.28 14.48
C VAL A 1 23.98 -7.43 13.52
N SER A 2 22.96 -8.25 13.78
CA SER A 2 22.61 -9.42 12.95
C SER A 2 22.30 -9.10 11.48
N LEU A 3 21.54 -8.02 11.20
CA LEU A 3 21.22 -7.62 9.82
C LEU A 3 22.48 -7.23 9.02
N ARG A 4 23.41 -6.49 9.64
CA ARG A 4 24.68 -6.12 8.99
C ARG A 4 25.50 -7.36 8.63
N TYR A 5 25.58 -8.33 9.55
CA TYR A 5 26.24 -9.61 9.29
C TYR A 5 25.56 -10.36 8.15
N TRP A 6 24.23 -10.48 8.16
CA TRP A 6 23.47 -11.16 7.11
C TRP A 6 23.71 -10.57 5.72
N CYS A 7 23.65 -9.24 5.60
CA CYS A 7 23.94 -8.55 4.34
C CYS A 7 25.38 -8.81 3.88
N GLN A 8 26.36 -8.75 4.78
CA GLN A 8 27.75 -9.04 4.44
C GLN A 8 27.93 -10.50 3.99
N TYR A 9 27.30 -11.45 4.70
CA TYR A 9 27.31 -12.85 4.34
C TYR A 9 26.72 -13.08 2.94
N LYS A 10 25.57 -12.45 2.65
CA LYS A 10 24.92 -12.53 1.34
C LYS A 10 25.77 -11.92 0.22
N LEU A 11 26.35 -10.74 0.43
CA LEU A 11 27.26 -10.12 -0.53
C LEU A 11 28.49 -11.00 -0.84
N ASN A 12 28.96 -11.79 0.12
CA ASN A 12 30.13 -12.67 -0.04
C ASN A 12 29.81 -14.06 -0.60
N THR A 13 28.58 -14.57 -0.42
CA THR A 13 28.24 -15.97 -0.72
C THR A 13 27.19 -16.15 -1.81
N ASP A 14 26.40 -15.12 -2.12
CA ASP A 14 25.28 -15.18 -3.05
C ASP A 14 25.60 -14.40 -4.33
N PRO A 15 25.83 -15.06 -5.48
CA PRO A 15 26.19 -14.39 -6.72
C PRO A 15 25.16 -13.34 -7.18
N ALA A 16 23.87 -13.50 -6.81
CA ALA A 16 22.83 -12.52 -7.14
C ALA A 16 23.03 -11.18 -6.43
N TRP A 17 23.76 -11.17 -5.31
CA TRP A 17 24.05 -9.96 -4.52
C TRP A 17 25.34 -9.27 -4.92
N ALA A 18 26.19 -9.89 -5.77
CA ALA A 18 27.53 -9.41 -6.08
C ALA A 18 27.57 -7.97 -6.65
N LYS A 19 26.50 -7.51 -7.29
CA LYS A 19 26.38 -6.15 -7.86
C LYS A 19 25.40 -5.25 -7.09
N MET A 20 24.84 -5.73 -5.97
CA MET A 20 23.84 -5.02 -5.21
C MET A 20 24.48 -4.02 -4.24
N LYS A 21 23.94 -2.80 -4.18
CA LYS A 21 24.25 -1.85 -3.12
C LYS A 21 23.22 -2.02 -2.01
N VAL A 22 23.67 -2.31 -0.79
CA VAL A 22 22.80 -2.53 0.37
C VAL A 22 22.99 -1.38 1.36
N LEU A 23 21.90 -0.68 1.65
CA LEU A 23 21.86 0.42 2.63
C LEU A 23 21.03 -0.03 3.84
N ILE A 24 21.55 0.20 5.04
CA ILE A 24 20.87 -0.17 6.30
C ILE A 24 20.69 1.10 7.13
N SER A 25 19.44 1.54 7.27
CA SER A 25 19.04 2.61 8.18
C SER A 25 18.32 1.98 9.38
N ASP A 26 19.08 1.68 10.43
CA ASP A 26 18.54 1.01 11.62
C ASP A 26 17.79 1.97 12.56
N ALA A 27 17.33 1.44 13.71
CA ALA A 27 16.56 2.19 14.69
C ALA A 27 17.34 3.31 15.40
N THR A 28 18.67 3.39 15.20
CA THR A 28 19.47 4.50 15.74
C THR A 28 19.34 5.78 14.89
N VAL A 29 18.87 5.64 13.65
CA VAL A 29 18.58 6.78 12.76
C VAL A 29 17.13 7.21 12.96
N PRO A 30 16.86 8.44 13.42
CA PRO A 30 15.51 8.95 13.66
C PRO A 30 14.62 8.92 12.42
N GLY A 31 13.31 8.76 12.65
CA GLY A 31 12.28 8.75 11.61
C GLY A 31 11.73 7.36 11.33
N GLU A 32 10.45 7.33 10.94
CA GLU A 32 9.73 6.12 10.58
C GLU A 32 10.32 5.47 9.32
N GLY A 33 10.28 4.13 9.24
CA GLY A 33 10.95 3.37 8.19
C GLY A 33 10.53 3.80 6.79
N GLU A 34 9.23 3.91 6.54
CA GLU A 34 8.66 4.36 5.27
C GLU A 34 9.05 5.81 4.94
N HIS A 35 8.97 6.74 5.89
CA HIS A 35 9.37 8.13 5.69
C HIS A 35 10.87 8.26 5.37
N LYS A 36 11.73 7.42 5.98
CA LYS A 36 13.16 7.35 5.64
C LYS A 36 13.38 6.86 4.21
N ILE A 37 12.61 5.88 3.75
CA ILE A 37 12.65 5.41 2.35
C ILE A 37 12.20 6.52 1.39
N MET A 38 11.08 7.18 1.68
CA MET A 38 10.58 8.26 0.83
C MET A 38 11.54 9.45 0.76
N SER A 39 12.18 9.79 1.89
CA SER A 39 13.24 10.80 1.94
C SER A 39 14.43 10.40 1.05
N PHE A 40 14.84 9.13 1.10
CA PHE A 40 15.89 8.61 0.23
C PHE A 40 15.50 8.73 -1.25
N VAL A 41 14.31 8.26 -1.65
CA VAL A 41 13.82 8.35 -3.04
C VAL A 41 13.82 9.79 -3.54
N ARG A 42 13.28 10.74 -2.75
CA ARG A 42 13.28 12.17 -3.10
C ARG A 42 14.71 12.73 -3.26
N SER A 43 15.63 12.34 -2.36
CA SER A 43 17.03 12.76 -2.46
C SER A 43 17.72 12.23 -3.72
N GLN A 44 17.39 11.01 -4.16
CA GLN A 44 17.93 10.44 -5.38
C GLN A 44 17.36 11.16 -6.60
N ARG A 45 16.05 11.39 -6.65
CA ARG A 45 15.38 12.10 -7.75
C ARG A 45 15.92 13.53 -7.96
N ALA A 46 16.35 14.20 -6.89
CA ALA A 46 16.97 15.52 -6.97
C ALA A 46 18.39 15.52 -7.58
N SER A 47 19.03 14.35 -7.70
CA SER A 47 20.37 14.22 -8.28
C SER A 47 20.33 14.34 -9.81
N PRO A 48 21.21 15.15 -10.45
CA PRO A 48 21.31 15.22 -11.91
C PRO A 48 21.69 13.90 -12.59
N GLU A 49 22.33 13.00 -11.87
CA GLU A 49 22.78 11.68 -12.38
C GLU A 49 21.72 10.58 -12.23
N TYR A 50 20.56 10.91 -11.64
CA TYR A 50 19.50 9.96 -11.40
C TYR A 50 18.87 9.47 -12.70
N ASP A 51 18.63 8.15 -12.80
CA ASP A 51 17.84 7.58 -13.89
C ASP A 51 16.35 7.75 -13.59
N PRO A 52 15.61 8.59 -14.34
CA PRO A 52 14.18 8.81 -14.14
C PRO A 52 13.32 7.57 -14.42
N ASN A 53 13.90 6.50 -15.01
CA ASN A 53 13.22 5.22 -15.26
C ASN A 53 13.57 4.14 -14.22
N THR A 54 14.20 4.53 -13.12
CA THR A 54 14.45 3.61 -11.99
C THR A 54 13.14 2.98 -11.54
N ARG A 55 13.14 1.66 -11.36
CA ARG A 55 11.95 0.89 -10.95
C ARG A 55 12.00 0.62 -9.46
N HIS A 56 11.04 1.18 -8.73
CA HIS A 56 10.95 1.09 -7.28
C HIS A 56 9.97 -0.01 -6.86
N VAL A 57 10.40 -0.79 -5.88
CA VAL A 57 9.54 -1.73 -5.16
C VAL A 57 9.69 -1.46 -3.67
N ILE A 58 8.59 -1.17 -2.99
CA ILE A 58 8.53 -1.09 -1.54
C ILE A 58 7.72 -2.27 -1.00
N TYR A 59 8.18 -2.87 0.09
CA TYR A 59 7.45 -3.92 0.78
C TYR A 59 6.86 -3.37 2.09
N GLY A 60 5.58 -3.67 2.32
CA GLY A 60 4.91 -3.39 3.60
C GLY A 60 3.40 -3.62 3.53
N LEU A 61 2.74 -3.61 4.68
CA LEU A 61 1.30 -3.92 4.80
C LEU A 61 0.44 -2.66 4.93
N ASP A 62 1.06 -1.53 5.23
CA ASP A 62 0.38 -0.27 5.55
C ASP A 62 -0.25 0.33 4.29
N ALA A 63 -1.44 0.93 4.47
CA ALA A 63 -2.18 1.56 3.39
C ALA A 63 -1.46 2.82 2.87
N ASP A 64 -0.74 3.49 3.75
CA ASP A 64 -0.04 4.75 3.51
C ASP A 64 1.05 4.60 2.43
N LEU A 65 1.61 3.40 2.27
CA LEU A 65 2.59 3.10 1.22
C LEU A 65 2.08 3.37 -0.20
N ILE A 66 0.77 3.27 -0.44
CA ILE A 66 0.16 3.62 -1.73
C ILE A 66 0.20 5.13 -1.93
N MET A 67 -0.21 5.89 -0.91
CA MET A 67 -0.22 7.36 -0.94
C MET A 67 1.20 7.93 -1.05
N LEU A 68 2.13 7.38 -0.25
CA LEU A 68 3.54 7.73 -0.33
C LEU A 68 4.13 7.37 -1.69
N GLY A 69 3.77 6.22 -2.27
CA GLY A 69 4.16 5.83 -3.62
C GLY A 69 3.69 6.84 -4.67
N LEU A 70 2.44 7.32 -4.60
CA LEU A 70 1.93 8.38 -5.48
C LEU A 70 2.71 9.70 -5.30
N ALA A 71 2.94 10.12 -4.07
CA ALA A 71 3.64 11.37 -3.72
C ALA A 71 5.14 11.38 -4.09
N THR A 72 5.71 10.25 -4.50
CA THR A 72 7.08 10.22 -5.05
C THR A 72 7.16 10.78 -6.48
N HIS A 73 6.03 10.80 -7.21
CA HIS A 73 5.97 11.09 -8.65
C HIS A 73 6.92 10.22 -9.50
N GLU A 74 7.25 9.02 -9.01
CA GLU A 74 8.04 8.05 -9.75
C GLU A 74 7.12 7.22 -10.67
N PRO A 75 7.34 7.20 -11.99
CA PRO A 75 6.44 6.54 -12.94
C PRO A 75 6.44 5.01 -12.81
N HIS A 76 7.48 4.45 -12.19
CA HIS A 76 7.69 3.01 -12.08
C HIS A 76 7.77 2.57 -10.62
N PHE A 77 6.67 2.73 -9.89
CA PHE A 77 6.58 2.37 -8.47
C PHE A 77 5.58 1.22 -8.23
N ARG A 78 5.96 0.26 -7.40
CA ARG A 78 5.09 -0.86 -6.98
C ARG A 78 5.20 -1.11 -5.49
N VAL A 79 4.07 -1.48 -4.88
CA VAL A 79 4.02 -1.99 -3.50
C VAL A 79 3.87 -3.51 -3.56
N LEU A 80 4.72 -4.21 -2.82
CA LEU A 80 4.65 -5.65 -2.59
C LEU A 80 4.09 -5.90 -1.18
N ARG A 81 3.06 -6.72 -1.05
CA ARG A 81 2.48 -7.07 0.25
C ARG A 81 1.98 -8.50 0.28
N GLU A 82 1.82 -9.05 1.48
CA GLU A 82 1.15 -10.35 1.64
C GLU A 82 -0.35 -10.21 1.32
N ASP A 83 -0.91 -11.28 0.74
CA ASP A 83 -2.34 -11.38 0.50
C ASP A 83 -3.08 -11.59 1.83
N VAL A 84 -3.76 -10.53 2.27
CA VAL A 84 -4.58 -10.54 3.49
C VAL A 84 -5.90 -11.31 3.30
N PHE A 85 -6.36 -11.50 2.06
CA PHE A 85 -7.61 -12.19 1.74
C PHE A 85 -7.44 -13.68 1.51
N PHE A 86 -6.19 -14.18 1.48
CA PHE A 86 -5.89 -15.59 1.23
C PHE A 86 -6.60 -16.57 2.19
N GLN A 87 -6.88 -16.15 3.42
CA GLN A 87 -7.58 -17.00 4.40
C GLN A 87 -9.10 -17.04 4.22
N GLU A 88 -9.71 -16.10 3.49
CA GLU A 88 -11.16 -16.07 3.27
C GLU A 88 -11.65 -17.17 2.31
N GLY A 89 -10.72 -17.78 1.54
CA GLY A 89 -10.97 -18.97 0.74
C GLY A 89 -11.03 -20.29 1.53
N ARG A 90 -10.67 -20.29 2.83
CA ARG A 90 -10.86 -21.47 3.68
C ARG A 90 -12.32 -21.56 4.10
N ALA A 91 -12.97 -22.68 3.80
CA ALA A 91 -14.34 -22.95 4.23
C ALA A 91 -14.50 -22.64 5.72
N ARG A 92 -15.38 -21.69 6.05
CA ARG A 92 -15.66 -21.32 7.45
C ARG A 92 -16.05 -22.58 8.22
N THR A 93 -15.31 -22.88 9.27
CA THR A 93 -15.64 -23.95 10.20
C THR A 93 -16.66 -23.44 11.22
N CYS A 94 -17.56 -24.31 11.64
CA CYS A 94 -18.50 -24.04 12.72
C CYS A 94 -17.74 -23.63 13.98
N GLN A 95 -18.07 -22.48 14.56
CA GLN A 95 -17.39 -21.94 15.76
C GLN A 95 -17.64 -22.76 17.04
N LEU A 96 -18.59 -23.70 17.02
CA LEU A 96 -18.92 -24.56 18.16
C LEU A 96 -18.24 -25.93 18.10
N CYS A 97 -18.22 -26.58 16.93
CA CYS A 97 -17.69 -27.95 16.79
C CYS A 97 -16.46 -28.05 15.88
N GLY A 98 -16.06 -26.97 15.21
CA GLY A 98 -14.90 -26.94 14.30
C GLY A 98 -15.11 -27.65 12.96
N GLN A 99 -16.31 -28.19 12.67
CA GLN A 99 -16.58 -28.91 11.42
C GLN A 99 -17.00 -27.98 10.28
N LYS A 100 -16.78 -28.39 9.03
CA LYS A 100 -17.19 -27.64 7.81
C LYS A 100 -18.66 -27.90 7.47
N GLY A 101 -19.26 -27.04 6.65
CA GLY A 101 -20.57 -27.30 6.02
C GLY A 101 -21.81 -26.83 6.79
N HIS A 102 -21.65 -26.14 7.93
CA HIS A 102 -22.77 -25.51 8.64
C HIS A 102 -22.32 -24.31 9.49
N GLU A 103 -23.28 -23.44 9.82
CA GLU A 103 -23.08 -22.31 10.75
C GLU A 103 -23.33 -22.74 12.21
N ALA A 104 -22.75 -22.02 13.18
CA ALA A 104 -22.91 -22.31 14.61
C ALA A 104 -24.37 -22.46 15.06
N ARG A 105 -25.31 -21.69 14.50
CA ARG A 105 -26.75 -21.79 14.79
C ARG A 105 -27.37 -23.14 14.41
N ASN A 106 -26.78 -23.83 13.44
CA ASN A 106 -27.25 -25.13 12.93
C ASN A 106 -26.38 -26.29 13.42
N CYS A 107 -25.50 -26.03 14.40
CA CYS A 107 -24.63 -27.05 14.97
C CYS A 107 -25.45 -28.05 15.79
N ARG A 108 -25.34 -29.34 15.45
CA ARG A 108 -26.02 -30.43 16.17
C ARG A 108 -25.22 -30.97 17.36
N GLY A 109 -24.03 -30.42 17.63
CA GLY A 109 -23.15 -30.88 18.71
C GLY A 109 -22.58 -32.28 18.51
N GLU A 110 -22.63 -32.80 17.28
CA GLU A 110 -22.10 -34.13 16.95
C GLU A 110 -20.58 -34.16 17.12
N ALA A 111 -20.07 -35.24 17.70
CA ALA A 111 -18.64 -35.41 17.95
C ALA A 111 -17.87 -35.37 16.63
N LYS A 112 -16.71 -34.70 16.61
CA LYS A 112 -15.82 -34.66 15.45
C LYS A 112 -15.50 -36.09 15.03
N GLU A 113 -16.00 -36.53 13.86
CA GLU A 113 -15.57 -37.78 13.27
C GLU A 113 -14.04 -37.68 13.08
N LYS A 114 -13.30 -38.63 13.66
CA LYS A 114 -11.86 -38.77 13.40
C LYS A 114 -11.70 -39.29 11.97
N ALA A 115 -12.03 -38.47 10.98
CA ALA A 115 -11.37 -38.57 9.70
C ALA A 115 -9.92 -38.17 9.96
N ASP A 116 -8.98 -38.98 9.49
CA ASP A 116 -7.56 -38.68 9.56
C ASP A 116 -7.30 -37.29 8.94
N ASP A 117 -7.28 -36.27 9.79
CA ASP A 117 -6.80 -34.93 9.45
C ASP A 117 -5.29 -35.08 9.21
N ILE A 118 -4.92 -35.56 8.02
CA ILE A 118 -3.54 -35.59 7.50
C ILE A 118 -2.94 -34.17 7.45
N HIS A 119 -3.71 -33.13 7.76
CA HIS A 119 -3.34 -31.75 7.52
C HIS A 119 -2.95 -30.88 8.73
N ASP A 120 -3.00 -31.37 9.97
CA ASP A 120 -2.51 -30.64 11.15
C ASP A 120 -1.24 -31.27 11.74
N GLN A 121 -0.23 -31.47 10.88
CA GLN A 121 1.14 -31.53 11.39
C GLN A 121 1.57 -30.12 11.81
N PRO A 122 2.11 -29.93 13.03
CA PRO A 122 2.64 -28.64 13.52
C PRO A 122 3.96 -28.25 12.83
N GLY A 123 3.93 -28.16 11.50
CA GLY A 123 5.09 -27.91 10.64
C GLY A 123 4.77 -27.41 9.24
N ASN A 124 3.51 -27.46 8.79
CA ASN A 124 3.12 -26.95 7.47
C ASN A 124 2.68 -25.47 7.56
N VAL A 125 3.64 -24.56 7.74
CA VAL A 125 3.40 -23.12 7.58
C VAL A 125 3.01 -22.89 6.12
N THR A 126 1.71 -22.72 5.86
CA THR A 126 1.24 -22.32 4.53
C THR A 126 1.76 -20.91 4.26
N LEU A 127 2.71 -20.77 3.34
CA LEU A 127 3.20 -19.47 2.92
C LEU A 127 2.05 -18.68 2.31
N LYS A 128 1.85 -17.45 2.78
CA LYS A 128 0.88 -16.54 2.18
C LYS A 128 1.41 -16.08 0.82
N PRO A 129 0.56 -16.04 -0.23
CA PRO A 129 0.98 -15.48 -1.50
C PRO A 129 1.22 -13.97 -1.35
N PHE A 130 2.08 -13.43 -2.21
CA PHE A 130 2.28 -11.99 -2.33
C PHE A 130 1.44 -11.42 -3.47
N ILE A 131 1.01 -10.18 -3.31
CA ILE A 131 0.30 -9.41 -4.34
C ILE A 131 1.09 -8.15 -4.71
N TRP A 132 0.91 -7.73 -5.95
CA TRP A 132 1.48 -6.49 -6.49
C TRP A 132 0.41 -5.40 -6.56
N LEU A 133 0.74 -4.23 -6.03
CA LEU A 133 -0.01 -3.00 -6.27
C LEU A 133 0.81 -2.10 -7.18
N HIS A 134 0.29 -1.85 -8.38
CA HIS A 134 0.97 -1.07 -9.40
C HIS A 134 0.55 0.39 -9.31
N VAL A 135 1.42 1.25 -8.76
CA VAL A 135 1.14 2.70 -8.65
C VAL A 135 0.98 3.33 -10.02
N SER A 136 1.74 2.86 -11.02
CA SER A 136 1.60 3.32 -12.41
C SER A 136 0.19 3.10 -12.96
N VAL A 137 -0.41 1.94 -12.66
CA VAL A 137 -1.78 1.61 -13.10
C VAL A 137 -2.79 2.45 -12.33
N LEU A 138 -2.61 2.62 -11.01
CA LEU A 138 -3.46 3.50 -10.22
C LEU A 138 -3.45 4.95 -10.75
N ARG A 139 -2.30 5.45 -11.20
CA ARG A 139 -2.19 6.77 -11.82
C ARG A 139 -3.00 6.90 -13.11
N GLU A 140 -3.10 5.85 -13.92
CA GLU A 140 -3.97 5.83 -15.10
C GLU A 140 -5.45 5.91 -14.71
N TYR A 141 -5.87 5.18 -13.67
CA TYR A 141 -7.22 5.30 -13.12
C TYR A 141 -7.50 6.71 -12.58
N LEU A 142 -6.58 7.28 -11.83
CA LEU A 142 -6.70 8.65 -11.32
C LEU A 142 -6.71 9.68 -12.45
N ALA A 143 -5.98 9.47 -13.54
CA ALA A 143 -6.01 10.36 -14.69
C ALA A 143 -7.40 10.42 -15.34
N ALA A 144 -8.11 9.29 -15.39
CA ALA A 144 -9.48 9.26 -15.86
C ALA A 144 -10.45 9.88 -14.84
N GLU A 145 -10.29 9.58 -13.54
CA GLU A 145 -11.20 10.03 -12.50
C GLU A 145 -11.10 11.55 -12.22
N LEU A 146 -9.87 12.09 -12.24
CA LEU A 146 -9.57 13.48 -11.89
C LEU A 146 -9.65 14.44 -13.09
N ALA A 147 -9.94 13.95 -14.30
CA ALA A 147 -10.04 14.80 -15.48
C ALA A 147 -11.21 15.79 -15.35
N VAL A 148 -10.92 17.09 -15.46
CA VAL A 148 -11.92 18.17 -15.46
C VAL A 148 -11.83 18.93 -16.79
N PRO A 149 -12.80 18.77 -17.71
CA PRO A 149 -12.80 19.51 -18.97
C PRO A 149 -13.18 20.98 -18.76
N GLY A 150 -12.68 21.86 -19.62
CA GLY A 150 -13.06 23.27 -19.63
C GLY A 150 -12.44 24.12 -18.51
N LEU A 151 -11.35 23.65 -17.89
CA LEU A 151 -10.62 24.43 -16.89
C LEU A 151 -10.08 25.74 -17.48
N PRO A 152 -10.08 26.85 -16.71
CA PRO A 152 -9.48 28.12 -17.13
C PRO A 152 -7.94 28.11 -17.08
N PHE A 153 -7.33 26.98 -16.70
CA PHE A 153 -5.90 26.76 -16.67
C PHE A 153 -5.55 25.37 -17.23
N ARG A 154 -4.28 25.14 -17.56
CA ARG A 154 -3.80 23.85 -18.07
C ARG A 154 -3.88 22.78 -16.98
N PHE A 155 -4.59 21.70 -17.27
CA PHE A 155 -4.60 20.53 -16.41
C PHE A 155 -3.21 19.87 -16.33
N ASP A 156 -2.79 19.58 -15.11
CA ASP A 156 -1.58 18.88 -14.70
C ASP A 156 -1.97 17.70 -13.79
N LEU A 157 -1.64 16.49 -14.23
CA LEU A 157 -1.97 15.26 -13.52
C LEU A 157 -1.19 15.12 -12.21
N GLU A 158 0.07 15.56 -12.15
CA GLU A 158 0.86 15.43 -10.92
C GLU A 158 0.24 16.28 -9.81
N ARG A 159 -0.18 17.50 -10.16
CA ARG A 159 -0.85 18.41 -9.22
C ARG A 159 -2.25 17.93 -8.81
N ALA A 160 -2.96 17.27 -9.71
CA ALA A 160 -4.24 16.64 -9.37
C ALA A 160 -4.05 15.45 -8.40
N ILE A 161 -3.00 14.66 -8.59
CA ILE A 161 -2.65 13.55 -7.68
C ILE A 161 -2.27 14.10 -6.30
N ASP A 162 -1.52 15.20 -6.21
CA ASP A 162 -1.16 15.83 -4.93
C ASP A 162 -2.41 16.27 -4.15
N ASP A 163 -3.34 16.93 -4.84
CA ASP A 163 -4.63 17.31 -4.25
C ASP A 163 -5.42 16.08 -3.78
N TRP A 164 -5.42 15.01 -4.57
CA TRP A 164 -6.11 13.77 -4.21
C TRP A 164 -5.50 13.10 -2.98
N VAL A 165 -4.16 13.00 -2.90
CA VAL A 165 -3.45 12.50 -1.73
C VAL A 165 -3.76 13.35 -0.49
N PHE A 166 -3.73 14.68 -0.63
CA PHE A 166 -4.09 15.59 0.45
C PHE A 166 -5.54 15.42 0.91
N MET A 167 -6.49 15.25 -0.03
CA MET A 167 -7.88 14.99 0.30
C MET A 167 -8.06 13.67 1.06
N CYS A 168 -7.32 12.63 0.70
CA CYS A 168 -7.36 11.35 1.42
C CYS A 168 -6.96 11.49 2.90
N CYS A 169 -6.12 12.47 3.26
CA CYS A 169 -5.79 12.74 4.66
C CYS A 169 -7.03 13.09 5.52
N PHE A 170 -8.09 13.67 4.94
CA PHE A 170 -9.33 14.00 5.67
C PHE A 170 -10.22 12.79 5.97
N VAL A 171 -10.04 11.71 5.23
CA VAL A 171 -10.81 10.45 5.42
C VAL A 171 -10.21 9.63 6.56
N GLY A 172 -8.97 9.91 6.94
CA GLY A 172 -8.28 9.34 8.09
C GLY A 172 -6.79 9.15 7.82
N ASN A 173 -5.97 9.42 8.82
CA ASN A 173 -4.54 9.10 8.84
C ASN A 173 -4.09 8.91 10.28
N ASP A 174 -2.88 8.42 10.49
CA ASP A 174 -2.37 8.11 11.84
C ASP A 174 -2.20 9.34 12.75
N PHE A 175 -2.20 10.55 12.18
CA PHE A 175 -1.98 11.80 12.91
C PHE A 175 -3.27 12.56 13.25
N LEU A 176 -4.34 12.37 12.46
CA LEU A 176 -5.59 13.11 12.61
C LEU A 176 -6.79 12.15 12.71
N PRO A 177 -7.73 12.41 13.63
CA PRO A 177 -8.99 11.66 13.63
C PRO A 177 -9.73 11.89 12.31
N HIS A 178 -10.35 10.84 11.78
CA HIS A 178 -11.22 10.97 10.60
C HIS A 178 -12.36 11.95 10.90
N LEU A 179 -12.78 12.72 9.89
CA LEU A 179 -13.98 13.52 10.02
C LEU A 179 -15.19 12.59 10.09
N PRO A 180 -16.10 12.72 11.08
CA PRO A 180 -17.23 11.80 11.25
C PRO A 180 -18.18 11.72 10.03
N ALA A 181 -18.12 12.70 9.13
CA ALA A 181 -18.91 12.75 7.90
C ALA A 181 -18.19 12.15 6.67
N LEU A 182 -16.95 11.67 6.82
CA LEU A 182 -16.10 11.18 5.74
C LEU A 182 -15.43 9.87 6.16
N GLU A 183 -16.18 8.78 6.07
CA GLU A 183 -15.63 7.43 6.18
C GLU A 183 -15.36 6.81 4.80
N ILE A 184 -14.30 6.01 4.69
CA ILE A 184 -14.02 5.24 3.45
C ILE A 184 -15.21 4.32 3.11
N ARG A 185 -15.85 3.74 4.12
CA ARG A 185 -17.00 2.84 3.96
C ARG A 185 -18.26 3.55 3.48
N GLU A 186 -18.30 4.88 3.61
CA GLU A 186 -19.43 5.73 3.24
C GLU A 186 -19.12 6.60 2.02
N HIS A 187 -18.23 6.14 1.11
CA HIS A 187 -17.88 6.87 -0.11
C HIS A 187 -17.25 8.26 0.14
N GLY A 188 -16.50 8.42 1.24
CA GLY A 188 -15.86 9.69 1.60
C GLY A 188 -14.88 10.19 0.53
N ILE A 189 -14.09 9.29 -0.07
CA ILE A 189 -13.14 9.64 -1.15
C ILE A 189 -13.89 10.10 -2.41
N ASP A 190 -14.96 9.42 -2.80
CA ASP A 190 -15.76 9.75 -3.98
C ASP A 190 -16.43 11.12 -3.82
N THR A 191 -16.92 11.40 -2.61
CA THR A 191 -17.54 12.68 -2.23
C THR A 191 -16.52 13.82 -2.31
N LEU A 192 -15.34 13.67 -1.69
CA LEU A 192 -14.27 14.67 -1.75
C LEU A 192 -13.81 14.92 -3.19
N THR A 193 -13.61 13.86 -3.96
CA THR A 193 -13.19 13.94 -5.36
C THR A 193 -14.23 14.69 -6.20
N THR A 194 -15.52 14.43 -5.97
CA THR A 194 -16.60 15.13 -6.66
C THR A 194 -16.66 16.61 -6.30
N ILE A 195 -16.52 16.95 -5.01
CA ILE A 195 -16.46 18.34 -4.55
C ILE A 195 -15.27 19.06 -5.19
N TRP A 196 -14.09 18.43 -5.19
CA TRP A 196 -12.89 18.99 -5.82
C TRP A 196 -13.11 19.26 -7.32
N ARG A 197 -13.63 18.28 -8.08
CA ARG A 197 -13.89 18.46 -9.53
C ARG A 197 -14.84 19.63 -9.81
N ASN A 198 -15.89 19.78 -9.00
CA ASN A 198 -16.90 20.83 -9.19
C ASN A 198 -16.37 22.23 -8.88
N ASN A 199 -15.39 22.34 -7.98
CA ASN A 199 -14.85 23.63 -7.54
C ASN A 199 -13.53 24.01 -8.22
N LEU A 200 -12.78 23.04 -8.76
CA LEU A 200 -11.50 23.30 -9.42
C LEU A 200 -11.55 24.42 -10.50
N PRO A 201 -12.59 24.55 -11.35
CA PRO A 201 -12.68 25.64 -12.31
C PRO A 201 -12.78 27.04 -11.67
N THR A 202 -13.33 27.16 -10.46
CA THR A 202 -13.54 28.45 -9.77
C THR A 202 -12.47 28.76 -8.73
N MET A 203 -11.66 27.78 -8.34
CA MET A 203 -10.61 27.92 -7.32
C MET A 203 -9.36 28.67 -7.82
N GLY A 204 -9.21 28.87 -9.14
CA GLY A 204 -8.06 29.54 -9.73
C GLY A 204 -6.78 28.70 -9.78
N GLY A 205 -6.82 27.45 -9.31
CA GLY A 205 -5.70 26.50 -9.30
C GLY A 205 -5.97 25.31 -8.40
N TYR A 206 -4.95 24.45 -8.26
CA TYR A 206 -4.93 23.30 -7.36
C TYR A 206 -4.90 23.69 -5.88
N VAL A 207 -5.37 22.80 -4.99
CA VAL A 207 -5.40 22.98 -3.54
C VAL A 207 -3.98 23.06 -2.96
N THR A 208 -3.11 22.19 -3.45
CA THR A 208 -1.75 21.97 -2.92
C THR A 208 -0.70 22.55 -3.88
N LYS A 209 0.49 22.87 -3.36
CA LYS A 209 1.65 23.28 -4.17
C LYS A 209 2.95 22.84 -3.52
N ASP A 210 3.52 21.75 -4.04
CA ASP A 210 4.82 21.19 -3.63
C ASP A 210 4.89 20.76 -2.14
N GLY A 211 3.77 20.26 -1.60
CA GLY A 211 3.62 19.83 -0.20
C GLY A 211 3.49 20.98 0.78
#